data_AF-A0A9P6BBQ6-F1
#
_entry.id   AF-A0A9P6BBQ6-F1
#
_cell.length_a   1.000
_cell.length_b   1.000
_cell.length_c   1.000
_cell.angle_alpha   90.00
_cell.angle_beta   90.00
_cell.angle_gamma   90.00
#
_symmetry.space_group_name_H-M   'P 1'
#
loop_
_entity.id
_entity.type
_entity.pdbx_description
1 polymer ?
#
loop_
_entity_poly.entity_id
_entity_poly.type
_entity_poly.pdbx_seq_one_letter_code
_entity_poly.pdbx_strand_id
1 'polypeptide(L)'
;MWLFLSDVTDSHFRCALLIDIATLFSESRMSEALINLVSALAELVPAATQAASTSSDSSEVWNSVAAAARELANSLRSRGEIDNHEIVGKTDLPFTLTSLLQASRASGDNKSAHVPPSNRTSPAYELLRVGANLCLDHDANRGHLLAAQYPQLVLEILGSYQLRLSESQQSQGSSDGDGASILSVDDLKIIKTAFGVLLNASMEYRPVRSKLVSLQAPAIILRLTSVIYPAGLWRKASSGAPPEVLSDTWAWRAGLAEWSWRALEVLKDHEDDIQWDPAALLNLINSLDAFIPPHHTPTPAFVANNAILRKILINHDVETLQHISVQIESLTNDEEQVRALLVNPAGNSSVPTGGDPNTPLVRLLGFVERGAPPSYWNNEPESERTGWERTFGYCKGAIIKGIVAVADEDPHTGVLWGPSEADGGWFVKRMINWIKDYPVSVSAVTDDERDDLVICATLCLANLARRGT
;
A
#
# COMPACT_ATOMS: atom_id res chain seq x y z
N MET A 1 -52.95 35.88 25.04
CA MET A 1 -52.16 36.86 24.26
C MET A 1 -51.86 36.26 22.89
N TRP A 2 -52.95 35.91 22.20
CA TRP A 2 -53.05 35.76 20.76
C TRP A 2 -53.67 37.05 20.30
N LEU A 3 -53.00 37.81 19.43
CA LEU A 3 -53.50 38.88 18.55
C LEU A 3 -52.31 39.76 18.16
N PHE A 4 -51.81 39.56 16.94
CA PHE A 4 -51.41 40.58 15.96
C PHE A 4 -50.50 39.90 14.91
N LEU A 5 -51.08 39.59 13.75
CA LEU A 5 -50.50 39.65 12.40
C LEU A 5 -51.48 38.96 11.44
N SER A 6 -52.52 39.72 11.06
CA SER A 6 -53.31 39.49 9.86
C SER A 6 -52.59 40.13 8.66
N ASP A 7 -52.69 39.46 7.51
CA ASP A 7 -52.38 39.95 6.17
C ASP A 7 -50.92 40.22 5.81
N VAL A 8 -50.17 39.12 5.67
CA VAL A 8 -49.16 39.02 4.61
C VAL A 8 -49.57 37.86 3.70
N THR A 9 -50.18 38.19 2.55
CA THR A 9 -50.44 37.28 1.43
C THR A 9 -49.15 37.01 0.65
N ASP A 10 -48.12 36.52 1.33
CA ASP A 10 -46.85 36.19 0.69
C ASP A 10 -46.78 34.69 0.44
N SER A 11 -47.11 34.29 -0.78
CA SER A 11 -46.99 32.91 -1.24
C SER A 11 -45.56 32.38 -1.12
N HIS A 12 -44.55 33.26 -1.12
CA HIS A 12 -43.16 32.86 -0.92
C HIS A 12 -42.90 32.38 0.51
N PHE A 13 -43.51 33.00 1.53
CA PHE A 13 -43.31 32.61 2.93
C PHE A 13 -43.97 31.25 3.25
N ARG A 14 -45.13 30.97 2.63
CA ARG A 14 -45.79 29.65 2.76
C ARG A 14 -45.07 28.56 1.98
N CYS A 15 -44.50 28.86 0.82
CA CYS A 15 -43.65 27.91 0.09
C CYS A 15 -42.36 27.60 0.86
N ALA A 16 -41.70 28.61 1.44
CA ALA A 16 -40.50 28.39 2.25
C ALA A 16 -40.79 27.50 3.49
N LEU A 17 -41.86 27.80 4.23
CA LEU A 17 -42.24 27.01 5.41
C LEU A 17 -42.69 25.57 5.06
N LEU A 18 -43.37 25.37 3.93
CA LEU A 18 -43.76 24.02 3.47
C LEU A 18 -42.57 23.22 2.93
N ILE A 19 -41.59 23.90 2.32
CA ILE A 19 -40.32 23.29 1.96
C ILE A 19 -39.62 22.87 3.25
N ASP A 20 -39.42 23.76 4.22
CA ASP A 20 -38.76 23.45 5.50
C ASP A 20 -39.42 22.28 6.25
N ILE A 21 -40.76 22.24 6.30
CA ILE A 21 -41.50 21.13 6.91
C ILE A 21 -41.32 19.84 6.10
N ALA A 22 -41.40 19.89 4.77
CA ALA A 22 -41.18 18.70 3.93
C ALA A 22 -39.75 18.18 4.02
N THR A 23 -38.75 19.07 4.12
CA THR A 23 -37.35 18.73 4.35
C THR A 23 -37.20 18.05 5.70
N LEU A 24 -37.72 18.65 6.79
CA LEU A 24 -37.70 18.06 8.14
C LEU A 24 -38.42 16.70 8.22
N PHE A 25 -39.56 16.54 7.54
CA PHE A 25 -40.27 15.24 7.49
C PHE A 25 -39.53 14.20 6.65
N SER A 26 -38.89 14.60 5.54
CA SER A 26 -38.05 13.72 4.73
C SER A 26 -36.80 13.26 5.51
N GLU A 27 -36.23 14.16 6.29
CA GLU A 27 -35.03 13.97 7.09
C GLU A 27 -35.24 13.05 8.31
N SER A 28 -36.35 13.23 9.03
CA SER A 28 -36.77 12.32 10.10
C SER A 28 -36.98 10.89 9.58
N ARG A 29 -37.58 10.75 8.40
CA ARG A 29 -37.77 9.46 7.72
C ARG A 29 -36.47 8.83 7.25
N MET A 30 -35.51 9.63 6.78
CA MET A 30 -34.18 9.13 6.43
C MET A 30 -33.44 8.57 7.64
N SER A 31 -33.51 9.27 8.78
CA SER A 31 -32.90 8.78 10.04
C SER A 31 -33.55 7.47 10.50
N GLU A 32 -34.87 7.35 10.40
CA GLU A 32 -35.60 6.11 10.71
C GLU A 32 -35.24 4.96 9.76
N ALA A 33 -35.14 5.22 8.45
CA ALA A 33 -34.71 4.23 7.48
C ALA A 33 -33.30 3.70 7.76
N LEU A 34 -32.38 4.58 8.17
CA LEU A 34 -31.03 4.18 8.57
C LEU A 34 -31.01 3.33 9.83
N ILE A 35 -31.80 3.70 10.85
CA ILE A 35 -31.93 2.90 12.07
C ILE A 35 -32.52 1.52 11.76
N ASN A 36 -33.47 1.44 10.84
CA ASN A 36 -34.04 0.18 10.38
C ASN A 36 -32.98 -0.68 9.65
N LEU A 37 -32.12 -0.08 8.83
CA LEU A 37 -31.00 -0.80 8.19
C LEU A 37 -29.98 -1.31 9.20
N VAL A 38 -29.64 -0.51 10.23
CA VAL A 38 -28.78 -0.94 11.33
C VAL A 38 -29.39 -2.13 12.07
N SER A 39 -30.68 -2.04 12.39
CA SER A 39 -31.42 -3.10 13.08
C SER A 39 -31.47 -4.37 12.24
N ALA A 40 -31.74 -4.25 10.94
CA ALA A 40 -31.74 -5.37 10.00
C ALA A 40 -30.36 -6.07 9.93
N LEU A 41 -29.26 -5.32 9.92
CA LEU A 41 -27.93 -5.91 9.97
C LEU A 41 -27.66 -6.63 11.30
N ALA A 42 -28.09 -6.06 12.43
CA ALA A 42 -27.93 -6.67 13.75
C ALA A 42 -28.70 -7.99 13.86
N GLU A 43 -29.93 -8.04 13.33
CA GLU A 43 -30.76 -9.25 13.27
C GLU A 43 -30.14 -10.38 12.42
N LEU A 44 -29.32 -10.03 11.42
CA LEU A 44 -28.64 -11.01 10.57
C LEU A 44 -27.39 -11.63 11.23
N VAL A 45 -26.86 -11.05 12.31
CA VAL A 45 -25.62 -11.52 12.97
C VAL A 45 -25.70 -12.99 13.42
N PRO A 46 -26.75 -13.45 14.14
CA PRO A 46 -26.82 -14.83 14.60
C PRO A 46 -26.89 -15.83 13.44
N ALA A 47 -27.70 -15.53 12.42
CA ALA A 47 -27.86 -16.38 11.25
C ALA A 47 -26.57 -16.46 10.41
N ALA A 48 -25.89 -15.32 10.21
CA ALA A 48 -24.63 -15.28 9.48
C ALA A 48 -23.51 -16.05 10.20
N THR A 49 -23.44 -15.90 11.53
CA THR A 49 -22.47 -16.62 12.38
C THR A 49 -22.73 -18.13 12.34
N GLN A 50 -24.00 -18.55 12.43
CA GLN A 50 -24.38 -19.95 12.33
C GLN A 50 -24.05 -20.53 10.95
N ALA A 51 -24.41 -19.82 9.86
CA ALA A 51 -24.09 -20.22 8.50
C ALA A 51 -22.58 -20.40 8.29
N ALA A 52 -21.78 -19.47 8.83
CA ALA A 52 -20.32 -19.55 8.75
C ALA A 52 -19.74 -20.77 9.49
N SER A 53 -20.31 -21.12 10.64
CA SER A 53 -19.82 -22.24 11.48
C SER A 53 -20.19 -23.64 10.97
N THR A 54 -21.29 -23.77 10.21
CA THR A 54 -21.88 -25.07 9.86
C THR A 54 -21.47 -25.54 8.46
N SER A 55 -20.62 -24.80 7.73
CA SER A 55 -20.37 -24.98 6.28
C SER A 55 -21.64 -24.97 5.41
N SER A 56 -22.80 -24.67 6.01
CA SER A 56 -24.05 -24.37 5.35
C SER A 56 -23.90 -22.97 4.78
N ASP A 57 -23.36 -22.87 3.57
CA ASP A 57 -23.31 -21.63 2.80
C ASP A 57 -24.73 -21.22 2.39
N SER A 58 -25.51 -20.74 3.36
CA SER A 58 -26.79 -20.11 3.11
C SER A 58 -26.54 -18.81 2.35
N SER A 59 -26.52 -18.89 1.03
CA SER A 59 -26.27 -17.74 0.16
C SER A 59 -27.29 -16.63 0.39
N GLU A 60 -28.52 -16.98 0.81
CA GLU A 60 -29.59 -16.04 1.11
C GLU A 60 -29.24 -15.09 2.27
N VAL A 61 -28.69 -15.60 3.38
CA VAL A 61 -28.30 -14.75 4.52
C VAL A 61 -27.23 -13.75 4.10
N TRP A 62 -26.20 -14.22 3.40
CA TRP A 62 -25.11 -13.37 2.94
C TRP A 62 -25.55 -12.36 1.88
N ASN A 63 -26.48 -12.74 1.00
CA ASN A 63 -27.08 -11.81 0.04
C ASN A 63 -27.86 -10.70 0.76
N SER A 64 -28.61 -11.02 1.81
CA SER A 64 -29.30 -10.04 2.65
C SER A 64 -28.32 -9.11 3.37
N VAL A 65 -27.23 -9.64 3.93
CA VAL A 65 -26.16 -8.82 4.52
C VAL A 65 -25.58 -7.87 3.48
N ALA A 66 -25.25 -8.34 2.28
CA ALA A 66 -24.69 -7.51 1.22
C ALA A 66 -25.68 -6.42 0.77
N ALA A 67 -26.97 -6.73 0.64
CA ALA A 67 -27.99 -5.77 0.25
C ALA A 67 -28.15 -4.65 1.29
N ALA A 68 -28.34 -5.01 2.57
CA ALA A 68 -28.49 -4.04 3.65
C ALA A 68 -27.23 -3.19 3.86
N ALA A 69 -26.04 -3.81 3.84
CA ALA A 69 -24.77 -3.10 3.97
C ALA A 69 -24.52 -2.15 2.79
N ARG A 70 -24.88 -2.54 1.56
CA ARG A 70 -24.77 -1.67 0.38
C ARG A 70 -25.64 -0.44 0.50
N GLU A 71 -26.89 -0.62 0.91
CA GLU A 71 -27.84 0.49 1.08
C GLU A 71 -27.35 1.45 2.17
N LEU A 72 -26.90 0.92 3.31
CA LEU A 72 -26.33 1.71 4.39
C LEU A 72 -25.06 2.45 3.94
N ALA A 73 -24.13 1.77 3.26
CA ALA A 73 -22.91 2.39 2.74
C ALA A 73 -23.21 3.51 1.75
N ASN A 74 -24.18 3.32 0.86
CA ASN A 74 -24.60 4.36 -0.09
C ASN A 74 -25.16 5.59 0.63
N SER A 75 -26.00 5.37 1.65
CA SER A 75 -26.59 6.45 2.44
C SER A 75 -25.59 7.22 3.30
N LEU A 76 -24.49 6.57 3.72
CA LEU A 76 -23.38 7.20 4.45
C LEU A 76 -22.33 7.85 3.53
N ARG A 77 -22.49 7.84 2.20
CA ARG A 77 -21.45 8.35 1.29
C ARG A 77 -21.27 9.87 1.38
N SER A 78 -22.32 10.61 1.71
CA SER A 78 -22.33 12.07 1.75
C SER A 78 -22.91 12.55 3.06
N ARG A 79 -22.43 13.69 3.55
CA ARG A 79 -23.04 14.40 4.66
C ARG A 79 -24.31 15.10 4.17
N GLY A 80 -25.42 14.84 4.84
CA GLY A 80 -26.65 15.63 4.71
C GLY A 80 -26.66 16.76 5.74
N GLU A 81 -27.78 17.51 5.79
CA GLU A 81 -28.03 18.49 6.84
C GLU A 81 -28.12 17.82 8.23
N ILE A 82 -28.68 16.61 8.27
CA ILE A 82 -28.58 15.71 9.41
C ILE A 82 -27.28 14.90 9.34
N ASP A 83 -26.55 14.89 10.45
CA ASP A 83 -25.39 14.03 10.60
C ASP A 83 -25.79 12.58 10.87
N ASN A 84 -26.13 11.89 9.79
CA ASN A 84 -26.45 10.47 9.80
C ASN A 84 -25.29 9.61 10.36
N HIS A 85 -24.04 10.07 10.23
CA HIS A 85 -22.89 9.34 10.77
C HIS A 85 -22.92 9.31 12.29
N GLU A 86 -23.24 10.45 12.93
CA GLU A 86 -23.38 10.55 14.38
C GLU A 86 -24.54 9.68 14.89
N ILE A 87 -25.68 9.69 14.18
CA ILE A 87 -26.86 8.89 14.57
C ILE A 87 -26.53 7.40 14.53
N VAL A 88 -26.05 6.89 13.39
CA VAL A 88 -25.78 5.45 13.27
C VAL A 88 -24.54 5.03 14.05
N GLY A 89 -23.56 5.91 14.22
CA GLY A 89 -22.32 5.62 14.93
C GLY A 89 -22.48 5.43 16.44
N LYS A 90 -23.54 5.99 17.03
CA LYS A 90 -23.91 5.79 18.45
C LYS A 90 -24.68 4.50 18.73
N THR A 91 -25.06 3.77 17.69
CA THR A 91 -25.77 2.49 17.82
C THR A 91 -24.77 1.33 17.97
N ASP A 92 -25.28 0.09 18.04
CA ASP A 92 -24.46 -1.13 18.02
C ASP A 92 -23.85 -1.45 16.65
N LEU A 93 -23.99 -0.56 15.65
CA LEU A 93 -23.44 -0.75 14.30
C LEU A 93 -21.94 -1.11 14.30
N PRO A 94 -21.03 -0.43 15.05
CA PRO A 94 -19.61 -0.80 15.06
C PRO A 94 -19.34 -2.25 15.47
N PHE A 95 -20.03 -2.75 16.50
CA PHE A 95 -19.93 -4.15 16.96
C PHE A 95 -20.57 -5.12 15.96
N THR A 96 -21.68 -4.71 15.35
CA THR A 96 -22.38 -5.48 14.32
C THR A 96 -21.50 -5.67 13.08
N LEU A 97 -20.86 -4.61 12.59
CA LEU A 97 -19.92 -4.65 11.48
C LEU A 97 -18.74 -5.58 11.76
N THR A 98 -18.16 -5.48 12.96
CA THR A 98 -17.06 -6.36 13.39
C THR A 98 -17.50 -7.82 13.40
N SER A 99 -18.67 -8.12 13.97
CA SER A 99 -19.19 -9.48 14.08
C SER A 99 -19.49 -10.10 12.71
N LEU A 100 -20.16 -9.36 11.81
CA LEU A 100 -20.45 -9.84 10.46
C LEU A 100 -19.18 -10.02 9.61
N LEU A 101 -18.21 -9.12 9.74
CA LEU A 101 -16.94 -9.23 9.02
C LEU A 101 -16.07 -10.38 9.56
N GLN A 102 -16.14 -10.66 10.87
CA GLN A 102 -15.51 -11.84 11.47
C GLN A 102 -16.21 -13.14 11.00
N ALA A 103 -17.53 -13.15 10.90
CA ALA A 103 -18.27 -14.30 10.38
C ALA A 103 -17.99 -14.53 8.89
N SER A 104 -17.82 -13.48 8.09
CA SER A 104 -17.59 -13.62 6.64
C SER A 104 -16.28 -14.32 6.31
N ARG A 105 -15.26 -14.24 7.19
CA ARG A 105 -13.97 -14.95 7.03
C ARG A 105 -13.92 -16.36 7.63
N ALA A 106 -14.94 -16.79 8.38
CA ALA A 106 -14.89 -18.09 9.04
C ALA A 106 -15.12 -19.21 8.01
N SER A 107 -14.09 -20.01 7.75
CA SER A 107 -14.18 -21.25 6.96
C SER A 107 -14.20 -22.46 7.89
N GLY A 108 -15.04 -23.45 7.60
CA GLY A 108 -15.11 -24.72 8.34
C GLY A 108 -13.87 -25.60 8.16
N ASP A 109 -13.07 -25.34 7.13
CA ASP A 109 -11.83 -26.08 6.85
C ASP A 109 -10.60 -25.35 7.42
N ASN A 110 -9.90 -26.08 8.28
CA ASN A 110 -8.85 -25.60 9.17
C ASN A 110 -7.60 -25.12 8.39
N LYS A 111 -7.11 -23.91 8.77
CA LYS A 111 -5.71 -23.42 8.79
C LYS A 111 -5.17 -22.41 7.77
N SER A 112 -5.82 -22.03 6.66
CA SER A 112 -5.16 -21.08 5.73
C SER A 112 -6.01 -20.01 5.04
N ALA A 113 -7.29 -19.82 5.39
CA ALA A 113 -8.09 -18.78 4.75
C ALA A 113 -8.90 -17.96 5.77
N HIS A 114 -8.23 -17.02 6.44
CA HIS A 114 -8.87 -15.88 7.10
C HIS A 114 -9.29 -14.77 6.10
N VAL A 115 -9.25 -15.09 4.79
CA VAL A 115 -9.83 -14.28 3.72
C VAL A 115 -11.27 -14.73 3.45
N PRO A 116 -12.20 -13.80 3.14
CA PRO A 116 -13.56 -14.19 2.78
C PRO A 116 -13.58 -15.17 1.59
N PRO A 117 -14.32 -16.29 1.66
CA PRO A 117 -14.52 -17.16 0.50
C PRO A 117 -15.30 -16.43 -0.60
N SER A 118 -15.25 -16.95 -1.83
CA SER A 118 -15.79 -16.28 -3.03
C SER A 118 -17.26 -15.88 -2.94
N ASN A 119 -18.09 -16.66 -2.24
CA ASN A 119 -19.50 -16.36 -2.02
C ASN A 119 -19.76 -15.31 -0.93
N ARG A 120 -18.73 -14.91 -0.17
CA ARG A 120 -18.81 -13.92 0.92
C ARG A 120 -17.95 -12.68 0.67
N THR A 121 -17.26 -12.59 -0.46
CA THR A 121 -16.48 -11.41 -0.86
C THR A 121 -17.36 -10.16 -1.02
N SER A 122 -18.52 -10.29 -1.68
CA SER A 122 -19.47 -9.20 -1.87
C SER A 122 -20.00 -8.63 -0.55
N PRO A 123 -20.54 -9.44 0.40
CA PRO A 123 -20.88 -8.96 1.73
C PRO A 123 -19.71 -8.29 2.47
N ALA A 124 -18.52 -8.91 2.46
CA ALA A 124 -17.34 -8.34 3.12
C ALA A 124 -16.96 -6.97 2.55
N TYR A 125 -16.99 -6.83 1.22
CA TYR A 125 -16.75 -5.56 0.53
C TYR A 125 -17.74 -4.47 0.96
N GLU A 126 -19.04 -4.77 1.02
CA GLU A 126 -20.05 -3.79 1.42
C GLU A 126 -19.92 -3.42 2.91
N LEU A 127 -19.63 -4.38 3.79
CA LEU A 127 -19.35 -4.11 5.21
C LEU A 127 -18.13 -3.18 5.39
N LEU A 128 -17.07 -3.39 4.61
CA LEU A 128 -15.91 -2.50 4.58
C LEU A 128 -16.28 -1.08 4.11
N ARG A 129 -17.15 -0.95 3.12
CA ARG A 129 -17.65 0.36 2.67
C ARG A 129 -18.44 1.08 3.77
N VAL A 130 -19.27 0.37 4.53
CA VAL A 130 -19.97 0.96 5.68
C VAL A 130 -18.95 1.49 6.68
N GLY A 131 -17.95 0.69 7.06
CA GLY A 131 -16.90 1.12 8.00
C GLY A 131 -16.11 2.34 7.50
N ALA A 132 -15.71 2.34 6.22
CA ALA A 132 -14.97 3.45 5.61
C ALA A 132 -15.77 4.75 5.60
N ASN A 133 -17.06 4.67 5.27
CA ASN A 133 -17.94 5.84 5.22
C ASN A 133 -18.30 6.33 6.64
N LEU A 134 -18.47 5.43 7.60
CA LEU A 134 -18.77 5.78 9.00
C LEU A 134 -17.64 6.61 9.65
N CYS A 135 -16.39 6.38 9.23
CA CYS A 135 -15.21 7.13 9.70
C CYS A 135 -15.01 8.50 9.06
N LEU A 136 -15.74 8.84 7.99
CA LEU A 136 -15.43 10.00 7.16
C LEU A 136 -15.56 11.31 7.98
N ASP A 137 -14.42 11.91 8.29
CA ASP A 137 -14.24 13.13 9.10
C ASP A 137 -14.97 13.09 10.46
N HIS A 138 -15.03 11.93 11.11
CA HIS A 138 -15.85 11.73 12.31
C HIS A 138 -15.13 10.99 13.45
N ASP A 139 -14.38 11.71 14.29
CA ASP A 139 -13.54 11.14 15.35
C ASP A 139 -14.27 10.27 16.37
N ALA A 140 -15.48 10.64 16.79
CA ALA A 140 -16.25 9.81 17.72
C ALA A 140 -16.54 8.42 17.15
N ASN A 141 -16.79 8.32 15.84
CA ASN A 141 -17.05 7.06 15.16
C ASN A 141 -15.77 6.27 14.94
N ARG A 142 -14.65 6.95 14.66
CA ARG A 142 -13.32 6.33 14.66
C ARG A 142 -13.04 5.69 16.03
N GLY A 143 -13.40 6.37 17.12
CA GLY A 143 -13.32 5.86 18.49
C GLY A 143 -14.26 4.67 18.75
N HIS A 144 -15.52 4.72 18.31
CA HIS A 144 -16.46 3.61 18.48
C HIS A 144 -16.03 2.37 17.68
N LEU A 145 -15.55 2.53 16.45
CA LEU A 145 -15.00 1.44 15.64
C LEU A 145 -13.73 0.85 16.27
N LEU A 146 -12.86 1.69 16.84
CA LEU A 146 -11.70 1.23 17.58
C LEU A 146 -12.10 0.40 18.81
N ALA A 147 -13.10 0.84 19.57
CA ALA A 147 -13.64 0.12 20.73
C ALA A 147 -14.26 -1.24 20.32
N ALA A 148 -14.89 -1.29 19.15
CA ALA A 148 -15.39 -2.53 18.55
C ALA A 148 -14.28 -3.41 17.93
N GLN A 149 -13.01 -2.96 17.92
CA GLN A 149 -11.88 -3.63 17.28
C GLN A 149 -11.97 -3.77 15.76
N TYR A 150 -12.78 -2.94 15.11
CA TYR A 150 -13.01 -3.02 13.67
C TYR A 150 -11.74 -2.75 12.84
N PRO A 151 -10.94 -1.68 13.10
CA PRO A 151 -9.69 -1.46 12.35
C PRO A 151 -8.69 -2.61 12.48
N GLN A 152 -8.60 -3.24 13.66
CA GLN A 152 -7.74 -4.39 13.92
C GLN A 152 -8.16 -5.59 13.07
N LEU A 153 -9.47 -5.86 13.03
CA LEU A 153 -10.04 -6.91 12.19
C LEU A 153 -9.75 -6.66 10.71
N VAL A 154 -9.87 -5.41 10.24
CA VAL A 154 -9.55 -5.05 8.85
C VAL A 154 -8.07 -5.28 8.54
N LEU A 155 -7.18 -4.93 9.45
CA LEU A 155 -5.75 -5.22 9.31
C LEU A 155 -5.46 -6.73 9.25
N GLU A 156 -6.15 -7.54 10.05
CA GLU A 156 -6.02 -9.00 9.99
C GLU A 156 -6.46 -9.57 8.62
N ILE A 157 -7.50 -9.02 7.97
CA ILE A 157 -7.86 -9.40 6.59
C ILE A 157 -6.70 -9.13 5.64
N LEU A 158 -6.07 -7.95 5.73
CA LEU A 158 -4.92 -7.61 4.90
C LEU A 158 -3.73 -8.55 5.15
N GLY A 159 -3.44 -8.84 6.42
CA GLY A 159 -2.42 -9.83 6.80
C GLY A 159 -2.74 -11.23 6.25
N SER A 160 -4.00 -11.61 6.20
CA SER A 160 -4.44 -12.90 5.65
C SER A 160 -4.25 -12.99 4.15
N TYR A 161 -4.52 -11.90 3.40
CA TYR A 161 -4.17 -11.83 1.98
C TYR A 161 -2.66 -11.89 1.76
N GLN A 162 -1.88 -11.21 2.60
CA GLN A 162 -0.42 -11.23 2.53
C GLN A 162 0.12 -12.65 2.73
N LEU A 163 -0.36 -13.37 3.74
CA LEU A 163 0.02 -14.77 3.99
C LEU A 163 -0.35 -15.68 2.82
N ARG A 164 -1.59 -15.59 2.31
CA ARG A 164 -2.07 -16.39 1.17
C ARG A 164 -1.19 -16.20 -0.07
N LEU A 165 -0.75 -14.97 -0.34
CA LEU A 165 0.13 -14.67 -1.46
C LEU A 165 1.55 -15.21 -1.24
N SER A 166 2.09 -15.07 -0.03
CA SER A 166 3.42 -15.58 0.32
C SER A 166 3.50 -17.12 0.24
N GLU A 167 2.48 -17.83 0.73
CA GLU A 167 2.39 -19.30 0.64
C GLU A 167 2.33 -19.78 -0.81
N SER A 168 1.59 -19.05 -1.65
CA SER A 168 1.50 -19.36 -3.08
C SER A 168 2.84 -19.18 -3.80
N GLN A 169 3.60 -18.14 -3.47
CA GLN A 169 4.95 -17.91 -4.01
C GLN A 169 5.95 -19.01 -3.59
N GLN A 170 5.83 -19.55 -2.37
CA GLN A 170 6.68 -20.65 -1.91
C GLN A 170 6.32 -21.99 -2.57
N SER A 171 5.03 -22.21 -2.84
CA SER A 171 4.53 -23.46 -3.43
C SER A 171 4.78 -23.55 -4.93
N GLN A 172 4.80 -22.42 -5.64
CA GLN A 172 5.15 -22.33 -7.05
C GLN A 172 6.66 -22.10 -7.16
N GLY A 173 7.46 -23.17 -7.16
CA GLY A 173 8.92 -23.09 -7.27
C GLY A 173 9.37 -22.20 -8.44
N SER A 174 9.85 -21.01 -8.10
CA SER A 174 10.79 -20.06 -8.75
C SER A 174 10.89 -19.88 -10.28
N SER A 175 10.15 -20.57 -11.15
CA SER A 175 10.50 -20.55 -12.58
C SER A 175 9.64 -19.62 -13.45
N ASP A 176 8.31 -19.64 -13.40
CA ASP A 176 7.50 -18.93 -14.43
C ASP A 176 6.16 -18.38 -13.90
N GLY A 177 6.08 -18.07 -12.61
CA GLY A 177 4.84 -17.84 -11.88
C GLY A 177 4.09 -16.55 -12.24
N ASP A 178 3.01 -16.70 -13.01
CA ASP A 178 1.96 -15.71 -13.21
C ASP A 178 1.19 -15.44 -11.89
N GLY A 179 1.83 -14.71 -10.97
CA GLY A 179 1.23 -14.26 -9.69
C GLY A 179 -0.01 -13.37 -9.88
N ALA A 180 -0.33 -13.02 -11.13
CA ALA A 180 -1.59 -12.40 -11.52
C ALA A 180 -2.80 -13.29 -11.20
N SER A 181 -2.65 -14.62 -11.24
CA SER A 181 -3.77 -15.59 -11.14
C SER A 181 -4.30 -15.86 -9.72
N ILE A 182 -3.68 -15.33 -8.66
CA ILE A 182 -4.03 -15.72 -7.28
C ILE A 182 -5.19 -14.89 -6.71
N LEU A 183 -5.31 -13.63 -7.13
CA LEU A 183 -6.35 -12.71 -6.65
C LEU A 183 -7.36 -12.43 -7.74
N SER A 184 -8.64 -12.62 -7.42
CA SER A 184 -9.75 -12.14 -8.24
C SER A 184 -9.90 -10.63 -8.13
N VAL A 185 -10.65 -10.02 -9.05
CA VAL A 185 -11.01 -8.60 -8.96
C VAL A 185 -11.77 -8.28 -7.67
N ASP A 186 -12.57 -9.22 -7.15
CA ASP A 186 -13.30 -9.02 -5.90
C ASP A 186 -12.37 -9.05 -4.68
N ASP A 187 -11.32 -9.86 -4.70
CA ASP A 187 -10.24 -9.79 -3.69
C ASP A 187 -9.55 -8.41 -3.73
N LEU A 188 -9.23 -7.91 -4.92
CA LEU A 188 -8.61 -6.59 -5.10
C LEU A 188 -9.50 -5.45 -4.58
N LYS A 189 -10.82 -5.54 -4.80
CA LYS A 189 -11.80 -4.58 -4.23
C LYS A 189 -11.78 -4.61 -2.70
N ILE A 190 -11.81 -5.80 -2.09
CA ILE A 190 -11.75 -5.94 -0.63
C ILE A 190 -10.48 -5.30 -0.09
N ILE A 191 -9.32 -5.60 -0.67
CA ILE A 191 -8.03 -5.07 -0.21
C ILE A 191 -8.00 -3.55 -0.34
N LYS A 192 -8.43 -3.00 -1.48
CA LYS A 192 -8.48 -1.55 -1.71
C LYS A 192 -9.43 -0.86 -0.71
N THR A 193 -10.62 -1.41 -0.50
CA THR A 193 -11.57 -0.84 0.46
C THR A 193 -11.07 -0.96 1.89
N ALA A 194 -10.38 -2.06 2.24
CA ALA A 194 -9.73 -2.21 3.54
C ALA A 194 -8.64 -1.14 3.77
N PHE A 195 -7.80 -0.83 2.78
CA PHE A 195 -6.90 0.33 2.87
C PHE A 195 -7.65 1.64 3.05
N GLY A 196 -8.76 1.84 2.34
CA GLY A 196 -9.63 3.01 2.51
C GLY A 196 -10.21 3.12 3.93
N VAL A 197 -10.62 2.00 4.54
CA VAL A 197 -11.06 1.97 5.94
C VAL A 197 -9.93 2.41 6.87
N LEU A 198 -8.73 1.80 6.75
CA LEU A 198 -7.60 2.12 7.62
C LEU A 198 -7.17 3.58 7.48
N LEU A 199 -7.14 4.09 6.25
CA LEU A 199 -6.86 5.49 5.94
C LEU A 199 -7.87 6.40 6.65
N ASN A 200 -9.17 6.21 6.42
CA ASN A 200 -10.22 7.06 7.00
C ASN A 200 -10.28 6.96 8.53
N ALA A 201 -9.98 5.78 9.10
CA ALA A 201 -10.01 5.55 10.53
C ALA A 201 -8.81 6.16 11.27
N SER A 202 -7.66 6.30 10.60
CA SER A 202 -6.41 6.76 11.22
C SER A 202 -6.02 8.21 10.87
N MET A 203 -6.55 8.75 9.77
CA MET A 203 -6.32 10.13 9.34
C MET A 203 -6.75 11.11 10.45
N GLU A 204 -5.77 11.89 10.92
CA GLU A 204 -5.92 12.88 12.01
C GLU A 204 -6.38 12.32 13.37
N TYR A 205 -6.63 11.01 13.48
CA TYR A 205 -7.11 10.37 14.72
C TYR A 205 -6.05 9.45 15.32
N ARG A 206 -5.26 10.01 16.25
CA ARG A 206 -4.10 9.34 16.87
C ARG A 206 -4.40 7.97 17.51
N PRO A 207 -5.52 7.74 18.25
CA PRO A 207 -5.75 6.47 18.92
C PRO A 207 -5.78 5.25 17.99
N VAL A 208 -6.44 5.37 16.83
CA VAL A 208 -6.45 4.29 15.82
C VAL A 208 -5.07 4.12 15.21
N ARG A 209 -4.39 5.22 14.88
CA ARG A 209 -3.06 5.20 14.27
C ARG A 209 -2.05 4.48 15.15
N SER A 210 -1.90 4.90 16.42
CA SER A 210 -0.98 4.27 17.36
C SER A 210 -1.33 2.80 17.60
N LYS A 211 -2.63 2.45 17.60
CA LYS A 211 -3.05 1.05 17.66
C LYS A 211 -2.60 0.26 16.42
N LEU A 212 -2.78 0.79 15.22
CA LEU A 212 -2.35 0.14 13.97
C LEU A 212 -0.82 0.00 13.89
N VAL A 213 -0.07 1.04 14.28
CA VAL A 213 1.40 0.98 14.37
C VAL A 213 1.85 -0.11 15.35
N SER A 214 1.22 -0.19 16.54
CA SER A 214 1.53 -1.26 17.52
C SER A 214 1.25 -2.67 17.01
N LEU A 215 0.41 -2.81 15.99
CA LEU A 215 0.08 -4.06 15.31
C LEU A 215 0.90 -4.27 14.03
N GLN A 216 1.97 -3.49 13.82
CA GLN A 216 2.83 -3.56 12.64
C GLN A 216 2.09 -3.33 11.31
N ALA A 217 1.02 -2.52 11.32
CA ALA A 217 0.27 -2.21 10.10
C ALA A 217 1.15 -1.71 8.95
N PRO A 218 2.15 -0.81 9.15
CA PRO A 218 3.01 -0.38 8.06
C PRO A 218 3.75 -1.53 7.36
N ALA A 219 4.30 -2.47 8.14
CA ALA A 219 5.01 -3.62 7.59
C ALA A 219 4.07 -4.56 6.83
N ILE A 220 2.87 -4.82 7.35
CA ILE A 220 1.85 -5.66 6.69
C ILE A 220 1.42 -5.02 5.36
N ILE A 221 1.08 -3.73 5.37
CA ILE A 221 0.64 -2.99 4.18
C ILE A 221 1.74 -2.99 3.13
N LEU A 222 2.98 -2.65 3.51
CA LEU A 222 4.11 -2.63 2.59
C LEU A 222 4.33 -4.00 1.94
N ARG A 223 4.41 -5.07 2.73
CA ARG A 223 4.60 -6.44 2.23
C ARG A 223 3.50 -6.84 1.26
N LEU A 224 2.25 -6.54 1.60
CA LEU A 224 1.11 -6.84 0.75
C LEU A 224 1.20 -6.09 -0.58
N THR A 225 1.49 -4.79 -0.55
CA THR A 225 1.65 -3.96 -1.75
C THR A 225 2.77 -4.45 -2.64
N SER A 226 3.94 -4.76 -2.08
CA SER A 226 5.10 -5.26 -2.83
C SER A 226 4.83 -6.59 -3.54
N VAL A 227 3.80 -7.35 -3.12
CA VAL A 227 3.39 -8.59 -3.79
C VAL A 227 2.22 -8.38 -4.75
N ILE A 228 1.28 -7.48 -4.45
CA ILE A 228 0.13 -7.19 -5.33
C ILE A 228 0.57 -6.44 -6.59
N TYR A 229 1.44 -5.45 -6.43
CA TYR A 229 1.97 -4.65 -7.53
C TYR A 229 3.48 -4.45 -7.35
N PRO A 230 4.31 -5.47 -7.65
CA PRO A 230 5.73 -5.24 -7.80
C PRO A 230 5.97 -4.43 -9.09
N ALA A 231 6.79 -3.39 -9.00
CA ALA A 231 7.08 -2.51 -10.13
C ALA A 231 7.52 -3.32 -11.36
N GLY A 232 6.95 -2.98 -12.52
CA GLY A 232 7.26 -3.64 -13.78
C GLY A 232 6.87 -5.12 -13.89
N LEU A 233 6.19 -5.73 -12.90
CA LEU A 233 5.74 -7.13 -12.98
C LEU A 233 4.72 -7.32 -14.12
N TRP A 234 3.91 -6.31 -14.42
CA TRP A 234 2.94 -6.33 -15.51
C TRP A 234 3.55 -6.65 -16.88
N ARG A 235 4.87 -6.47 -17.06
CA ARG A 235 5.59 -6.85 -18.28
C ARG A 235 5.76 -8.36 -18.46
N LYS A 236 5.75 -9.09 -17.35
CA LYS A 236 5.83 -10.55 -17.33
C LYS A 236 4.45 -11.20 -17.37
N ALA A 237 3.38 -10.40 -17.27
CA ALA A 237 2.02 -10.91 -17.26
C ALA A 237 1.69 -11.57 -18.61
N SER A 238 1.62 -12.89 -18.57
CA SER A 238 1.31 -13.75 -19.72
C SER A 238 0.28 -14.77 -19.26
N SER A 239 -0.90 -14.29 -18.87
CA SER A 239 -1.97 -15.19 -18.44
C SER A 239 -2.77 -15.70 -19.64
N GLY A 240 -3.34 -16.90 -19.51
CA GLY A 240 -4.36 -17.39 -20.45
C GLY A 240 -5.69 -16.63 -20.39
N ALA A 241 -5.82 -15.59 -19.56
CA ALA A 241 -7.03 -14.78 -19.45
C ALA A 241 -7.17 -13.80 -20.63
N PRO A 242 -8.42 -13.38 -20.96
CA PRO A 242 -8.66 -12.40 -22.00
C PRO A 242 -7.95 -11.05 -21.73
N PRO A 243 -7.47 -10.33 -22.77
CA PRO A 243 -6.78 -9.04 -22.62
C PRO A 243 -7.56 -7.97 -21.84
N GLU A 244 -8.89 -7.97 -21.93
CA GLU A 244 -9.76 -7.04 -21.19
C GLU A 244 -9.71 -7.33 -19.68
N VAL A 245 -9.83 -8.60 -19.29
CA VAL A 245 -9.74 -9.03 -17.88
C VAL A 245 -8.35 -8.73 -17.31
N LEU A 246 -7.30 -8.94 -18.09
CA LEU A 246 -5.93 -8.57 -17.72
C LEU A 246 -5.78 -7.05 -17.53
N SER A 247 -6.35 -6.27 -18.45
CA SER A 247 -6.30 -4.80 -18.39
C SER A 247 -6.97 -4.28 -17.12
N ASP A 248 -8.17 -4.77 -16.83
CA ASP A 248 -8.92 -4.40 -15.63
C ASP A 248 -8.18 -4.82 -14.37
N THR A 249 -7.65 -6.05 -14.34
CA THR A 249 -6.91 -6.57 -13.18
C THR A 249 -5.68 -5.71 -12.87
N TRP A 250 -4.89 -5.34 -13.89
CA TRP A 250 -3.71 -4.51 -13.70
C TRP A 250 -4.05 -3.06 -13.35
N ALA A 251 -5.14 -2.50 -13.88
CA ALA A 251 -5.65 -1.20 -13.45
C ALA A 251 -6.05 -1.21 -11.96
N TRP A 252 -6.69 -2.28 -11.49
CA TRP A 252 -7.02 -2.46 -10.08
C TRP A 252 -5.78 -2.60 -9.19
N ARG A 253 -4.79 -3.38 -9.62
CA ARG A 253 -3.53 -3.55 -8.87
C ARG A 253 -2.75 -2.25 -8.76
N ALA A 254 -2.65 -1.48 -9.85
CA ALA A 254 -2.02 -0.15 -9.84
C ALA A 254 -2.75 0.78 -8.86
N GLY A 255 -4.05 0.98 -9.03
CA GLY A 255 -4.83 1.84 -8.14
C GLY A 255 -4.90 1.36 -6.69
N LEU A 256 -4.59 0.10 -6.38
CA LEU A 256 -4.44 -0.39 -5.01
C LEU A 256 -3.09 0.01 -4.42
N ALA A 257 -2.02 -0.05 -5.21
CA ALA A 257 -0.69 0.38 -4.78
C ALA A 257 -0.69 1.86 -4.36
N GLU A 258 -1.33 2.74 -5.15
CA GLU A 258 -1.53 4.16 -4.81
C GLU A 258 -2.19 4.33 -3.42
N TRP A 259 -3.30 3.61 -3.18
CA TRP A 259 -4.02 3.69 -1.91
C TRP A 259 -3.21 3.16 -0.73
N SER A 260 -2.37 2.15 -0.97
CA SER A 260 -1.50 1.60 0.06
C SER A 260 -0.40 2.58 0.48
N TRP A 261 0.18 3.32 -0.48
CA TRP A 261 1.20 4.34 -0.18
C TRP A 261 0.59 5.50 0.61
N ARG A 262 -0.61 5.96 0.26
CA ARG A 262 -1.35 6.94 1.06
C ARG A 262 -1.61 6.46 2.49
N ALA A 263 -2.00 5.19 2.66
CA ALA A 263 -2.18 4.61 3.99
C ALA A 263 -0.87 4.58 4.78
N LEU A 264 0.25 4.23 4.14
CA LEU A 264 1.58 4.25 4.76
C LEU A 264 2.00 5.67 5.19
N GLU A 265 1.75 6.68 4.35
CA GLU A 265 2.05 8.09 4.66
C GLU A 265 1.29 8.57 5.91
N VAL A 266 -0.01 8.29 5.99
CA VAL A 266 -0.83 8.64 7.17
C VAL A 266 -0.34 7.94 8.44
N LEU A 267 0.10 6.69 8.34
CA LEU A 267 0.65 5.95 9.48
C LEU A 267 2.04 6.48 9.90
N LYS A 268 2.81 7.10 9.00
CA LYS A 268 4.16 7.64 9.27
C LYS A 268 4.17 9.05 9.88
N ASP A 269 3.12 9.83 9.67
CA ASP A 269 3.11 11.29 9.89
C ASP A 269 3.36 11.78 11.35
N HIS A 270 3.51 10.91 12.35
CA HIS A 270 3.75 11.30 13.75
C HIS A 270 4.84 10.45 14.43
N GLU A 271 5.38 10.97 15.55
CA GLU A 271 6.47 10.47 16.43
C GLU A 271 6.41 9.00 16.89
N ASP A 272 5.49 8.19 16.37
CA ASP A 272 5.39 6.77 16.66
C ASP A 272 6.45 6.01 15.82
N ASP A 273 7.51 5.52 16.48
CA ASP A 273 8.61 4.79 15.84
C ASP A 273 8.09 3.55 15.08
N ILE A 274 8.06 3.64 13.74
CA ILE A 274 7.74 2.50 12.89
C ILE A 274 8.94 1.56 12.88
N GLN A 275 8.81 0.42 13.56
CA GLN A 275 9.82 -0.63 13.50
C GLN A 275 9.75 -1.39 12.17
N TRP A 276 10.79 -1.22 11.35
CA TRP A 276 10.95 -1.98 10.11
C TRP A 276 11.77 -3.23 10.37
N ASP A 277 11.19 -4.39 10.06
CA ASP A 277 11.95 -5.63 10.07
C ASP A 277 12.76 -5.85 8.78
N PRO A 278 13.77 -6.75 8.79
CA PRO A 278 14.64 -6.97 7.63
C PRO A 278 13.89 -7.40 6.37
N ALA A 279 12.78 -8.14 6.53
CA ALA A 279 12.00 -8.60 5.38
C ALA A 279 11.25 -7.45 4.71
N ALA A 280 10.72 -6.50 5.49
CA ALA A 280 10.08 -5.29 4.96
C ALA A 280 11.09 -4.42 4.18
N LEU A 281 12.30 -4.23 4.72
CA LEU A 281 13.38 -3.51 4.03
C LEU A 281 13.79 -4.19 2.72
N LEU A 282 13.91 -5.53 2.72
CA LEU A 282 14.19 -6.28 1.51
C LEU A 282 13.09 -6.09 0.45
N ASN A 283 11.81 -6.05 0.83
CA ASN A 283 10.74 -5.84 -0.14
C ASN A 283 10.81 -4.46 -0.83
N LEU A 284 11.22 -3.41 -0.10
CA LEU A 284 11.50 -2.10 -0.70
C LEU A 284 12.60 -2.21 -1.75
N ILE A 285 13.73 -2.78 -1.35
CA ILE A 285 14.93 -2.89 -2.21
C ILE A 285 14.66 -3.78 -3.42
N ASN A 286 13.88 -4.85 -3.25
CA ASN A 286 13.55 -5.78 -4.31
C ASN A 286 12.80 -5.12 -5.47
N SER A 287 12.05 -4.06 -5.18
CA SER A 287 11.28 -3.34 -6.19
C SER A 287 12.18 -2.53 -7.14
N LEU A 288 13.42 -2.22 -6.74
CA LEU A 288 14.39 -1.52 -7.59
C LEU A 288 14.83 -2.36 -8.80
N ASP A 289 14.74 -3.70 -8.70
CA ASP A 289 15.13 -4.62 -9.79
C ASP A 289 14.37 -4.36 -11.08
N ALA A 290 13.15 -3.83 -10.98
CA ALA A 290 12.32 -3.51 -12.15
C ALA A 290 13.03 -2.56 -13.14
N PHE A 291 13.93 -1.74 -12.61
CA PHE A 291 14.67 -0.69 -13.31
C PHE A 291 16.12 -1.06 -13.60
N ILE A 292 16.52 -2.31 -13.33
CA ILE A 292 17.85 -2.83 -13.68
C ILE A 292 17.73 -3.65 -14.98
N PRO A 293 18.53 -3.36 -16.03
CA PRO A 293 18.55 -4.15 -17.27
C PRO A 293 19.04 -5.60 -17.04
N PRO A 294 18.67 -6.55 -17.92
CA PRO A 294 17.84 -6.38 -19.11
C PRO A 294 16.35 -6.25 -18.78
N HIS A 295 15.68 -5.31 -19.45
CA HIS A 295 14.24 -5.12 -19.31
C HIS A 295 13.47 -6.11 -20.19
N HIS A 296 12.36 -6.64 -19.68
CA HIS A 296 11.49 -7.55 -20.43
C HIS A 296 10.93 -6.87 -21.68
N THR A 297 11.17 -7.49 -22.83
CA THR A 297 10.69 -7.05 -24.15
C THR A 297 10.27 -8.28 -24.96
N PRO A 298 9.24 -8.18 -25.83
CA PRO A 298 8.38 -7.02 -26.07
C PRO A 298 7.36 -6.78 -24.94
N THR A 299 6.80 -5.57 -24.90
CA THR A 299 5.67 -5.25 -24.02
C THR A 299 4.47 -6.16 -24.30
N PRO A 300 3.77 -6.71 -23.28
CA PRO A 300 2.59 -7.56 -23.49
C PRO A 300 1.50 -6.88 -24.33
N ALA A 301 0.83 -7.64 -25.19
CA ALA A 301 -0.13 -7.10 -26.17
C ALA A 301 -1.28 -6.31 -25.52
N PHE A 302 -1.79 -6.74 -24.36
CA PHE A 302 -2.87 -6.04 -23.65
C PHE A 302 -2.46 -4.65 -23.16
N VAL A 303 -1.16 -4.43 -22.91
CA VAL A 303 -0.58 -3.12 -22.55
C VAL A 303 -0.13 -2.35 -23.79
N ALA A 304 0.49 -3.03 -24.76
CA ALA A 304 0.94 -2.40 -25.99
C ALA A 304 -0.23 -1.76 -26.78
N ASN A 305 -1.38 -2.44 -26.79
CA ASN A 305 -2.57 -1.98 -27.50
C ASN A 305 -3.45 -1.00 -26.71
N ASN A 306 -3.12 -0.73 -25.44
CA ASN A 306 -3.87 0.19 -24.57
C ASN A 306 -2.94 1.28 -24.02
N ALA A 307 -2.82 2.39 -24.74
CA ALA A 307 -1.94 3.50 -24.36
C ALA A 307 -2.30 4.12 -23.00
N ILE A 308 -3.59 4.20 -22.66
CA ILE A 308 -4.05 4.74 -21.38
C ILE A 308 -3.58 3.84 -20.24
N LEU A 309 -3.82 2.53 -20.32
CA LEU A 309 -3.37 1.59 -19.31
C LEU A 309 -1.85 1.60 -19.20
N ARG A 310 -1.13 1.57 -20.33
CA ARG A 310 0.33 1.59 -20.33
C ARG A 310 0.88 2.81 -19.59
N LYS A 311 0.33 4.00 -19.87
CA LYS A 311 0.69 5.22 -19.15
C LYS A 311 0.41 5.13 -17.65
N ILE A 312 -0.75 4.59 -17.25
CA ILE A 312 -1.09 4.38 -15.83
C ILE A 312 -0.05 3.47 -15.16
N LEU A 313 0.32 2.36 -15.78
CA LEU A 313 1.29 1.40 -15.24
C LEU A 313 2.71 1.99 -15.15
N ILE A 314 3.13 2.75 -16.16
CA ILE A 314 4.43 3.44 -16.13
C ILE A 314 4.47 4.49 -15.02
N ASN A 315 3.44 5.34 -14.92
CA ASN A 315 3.34 6.34 -13.86
C ASN A 315 3.42 5.67 -12.48
N HIS A 316 2.67 4.58 -12.27
CA HIS A 316 2.68 3.86 -11.01
C HIS A 316 4.04 3.21 -10.70
N ASP A 317 4.74 2.66 -11.70
CA ASP A 317 6.10 2.15 -11.50
C ASP A 317 7.04 3.28 -11.04
N VAL A 318 6.97 4.46 -11.67
CA VAL A 318 7.79 5.64 -11.34
C VAL A 318 7.44 6.20 -9.96
N GLU A 319 6.16 6.33 -9.63
CA GLU A 319 5.70 6.75 -8.30
C GLU A 319 6.16 5.76 -7.22
N THR A 320 6.06 4.45 -7.50
CA THR A 320 6.56 3.40 -6.60
C THR A 320 8.07 3.54 -6.39
N LEU A 321 8.85 3.76 -7.45
CA LEU A 321 10.29 4.02 -7.36
C LEU A 321 10.58 5.25 -6.48
N GLN A 322 9.80 6.32 -6.63
CA GLN A 322 9.93 7.53 -5.84
C GLN A 322 9.65 7.28 -4.36
N HIS A 323 8.51 6.67 -4.02
CA HIS A 323 8.18 6.34 -2.62
C HIS A 323 9.26 5.47 -1.98
N ILE A 324 9.72 4.44 -2.69
CA ILE A 324 10.74 3.52 -2.19
C ILE A 324 12.06 4.23 -1.97
N SER A 325 12.50 5.05 -2.92
CA SER A 325 13.81 5.71 -2.83
C SER A 325 13.84 6.77 -1.73
N VAL A 326 12.75 7.55 -1.58
CA VAL A 326 12.59 8.51 -0.49
C VAL A 326 12.50 7.80 0.86
N GLN A 327 11.78 6.67 0.94
CA GLN A 327 11.67 5.91 2.17
C GLN A 327 13.01 5.29 2.58
N ILE A 328 13.78 4.74 1.62
CA ILE A 328 15.12 4.22 1.89
C ILE A 328 16.02 5.36 2.37
N GLU A 329 16.05 6.51 1.69
CA GLU A 329 16.81 7.69 2.12
C GLU A 329 16.47 8.09 3.56
N SER A 330 15.18 8.31 3.86
CA SER A 330 14.71 8.65 5.21
C SER A 330 15.15 7.61 6.23
N LEU A 331 14.85 6.33 6.03
CA LEU A 331 15.23 5.28 6.97
C LEU A 331 16.73 5.19 7.20
N THR A 332 17.54 5.31 6.15
CA THR A 332 19.00 5.29 6.30
C THR A 332 19.55 6.51 7.00
N ASN A 333 18.86 7.65 7.00
CA ASN A 333 19.28 8.84 7.75
C ASN A 333 18.83 8.76 9.21
N ASP A 334 17.59 8.29 9.42
CA ASP A 334 16.91 8.40 10.72
C ASP A 334 17.20 7.18 11.62
N GLU A 335 17.44 5.99 11.06
CA GLU A 335 17.46 4.71 11.80
C GLU A 335 18.80 3.97 11.70
N GLU A 336 19.58 3.93 12.80
CA GLU A 336 20.85 3.18 12.88
C GLU A 336 20.64 1.68 12.62
N GLN A 337 19.55 1.11 13.14
CA GLN A 337 19.21 -0.29 12.92
C GLN A 337 19.05 -0.63 11.43
N VAL A 338 18.45 0.27 10.64
CA VAL A 338 18.30 0.08 9.21
C VAL A 338 19.67 0.07 8.53
N ARG A 339 20.55 1.02 8.88
CA ARG A 339 21.92 1.03 8.34
C ARG A 339 22.68 -0.26 8.65
N ALA A 340 22.54 -0.78 9.87
CA ALA A 340 23.13 -2.06 10.27
C ALA A 340 22.57 -3.25 9.47
N LEU A 341 21.25 -3.30 9.26
CA LEU A 341 20.60 -4.35 8.46
C LEU A 341 21.01 -4.34 6.99
N LEU A 342 21.33 -3.17 6.43
CA LEU A 342 21.81 -3.07 5.05
C LEU A 342 23.18 -3.75 4.86
N VAL A 343 24.05 -3.62 5.85
CA VAL A 343 25.42 -4.18 5.84
C VAL A 343 25.41 -5.65 6.27
N ASN A 344 24.63 -6.00 7.29
CA ASN A 344 24.58 -7.33 7.88
C ASN A 344 23.14 -7.76 8.24
N PRO A 345 22.35 -8.23 7.25
CA PRO A 345 20.93 -8.55 7.45
C PRO A 345 20.69 -9.74 8.40
N ALA A 346 21.68 -10.61 8.60
CA ALA A 346 21.54 -11.81 9.43
C ALA A 346 21.93 -11.58 10.91
N GLY A 347 22.48 -10.41 11.27
CA GLY A 347 23.02 -10.16 12.61
C GLY A 347 24.17 -11.10 13.01
N ASN A 348 24.67 -11.92 12.08
CA ASN A 348 25.71 -12.89 12.35
C ASN A 348 27.05 -12.15 12.39
N SER A 349 27.84 -12.35 13.46
CA SER A 349 29.17 -11.75 13.62
C SER A 349 30.21 -12.24 12.60
N SER A 350 29.87 -13.24 11.78
CA SER A 350 30.66 -13.58 10.62
C SER A 350 30.50 -12.48 9.58
N VAL A 351 31.56 -11.68 9.39
CA VAL A 351 31.69 -10.74 8.28
C VAL A 351 31.22 -11.46 7.01
N PRO A 352 30.14 -11.01 6.34
CA PRO A 352 29.74 -11.59 5.07
C PRO A 352 30.97 -11.55 4.17
N THR A 353 31.44 -12.70 3.70
CA THR A 353 32.53 -12.74 2.72
C THR A 353 32.08 -11.89 1.55
N GLY A 354 32.71 -10.72 1.43
CA GLY A 354 32.19 -9.57 0.72
C GLY A 354 31.73 -9.89 -0.70
N GLY A 355 30.48 -9.56 -1.02
CA GLY A 355 29.92 -9.75 -2.36
C GLY A 355 28.81 -10.77 -2.48
N ASP A 356 28.14 -11.20 -1.40
CA ASP A 356 26.87 -11.92 -1.55
C ASP A 356 25.88 -11.01 -2.30
N PRO A 357 25.47 -11.38 -3.53
CA PRO A 357 24.57 -10.58 -4.35
C PRO A 357 23.20 -10.37 -3.69
N ASN A 358 22.87 -11.16 -2.68
CA ASN A 358 21.62 -11.07 -1.95
C ASN A 358 21.67 -10.08 -0.78
N THR A 359 22.85 -9.52 -0.45
CA THR A 359 22.90 -8.49 0.60
C THR A 359 22.15 -7.22 0.15
N PRO A 360 21.33 -6.60 1.03
CA PRO A 360 20.59 -5.39 0.70
C PRO A 360 21.47 -4.27 0.12
N LEU A 361 22.65 -4.04 0.71
CA LEU A 361 23.59 -3.01 0.24
C LEU A 361 24.12 -3.30 -1.17
N VAL A 362 24.45 -4.56 -1.51
CA VAL A 362 24.89 -4.91 -2.87
C VAL A 362 23.78 -4.66 -3.89
N ARG A 363 22.52 -4.88 -3.53
CA ARG A 363 21.37 -4.59 -4.40
C ARG A 363 21.18 -3.09 -4.64
N LEU A 364 21.29 -2.27 -3.59
CA LEU A 364 21.29 -0.81 -3.73
C LEU A 364 22.41 -0.33 -4.66
N LEU A 365 23.62 -0.85 -4.46
CA LEU A 365 24.78 -0.56 -5.33
C LEU A 365 24.57 -1.07 -6.75
N GLY A 366 23.87 -2.18 -6.94
CA GLY A 366 23.50 -2.72 -8.25
C GLY A 366 22.51 -1.83 -8.99
N PHE A 367 21.55 -1.24 -8.28
CA PHE A 367 20.64 -0.23 -8.84
C PHE A 367 21.38 1.06 -9.21
N VAL A 368 22.27 1.55 -8.35
CA VAL A 368 23.09 2.73 -8.69
C VAL A 368 23.99 2.46 -9.89
N GLU A 369 24.62 1.28 -9.97
CA GLU A 369 25.51 0.94 -11.07
C GLU A 369 24.78 0.76 -12.41
N ARG A 370 23.70 -0.01 -12.41
CA ARG A 370 23.08 -0.52 -13.65
C ARG A 370 21.69 0.02 -13.91
N GLY A 371 21.06 0.65 -12.92
CA GLY A 371 19.72 1.18 -13.05
C GLY A 371 19.65 2.17 -14.21
N ALA A 372 18.67 1.97 -15.08
CA ALA A 372 18.45 2.78 -16.27
C ALA A 372 16.94 2.96 -16.54
N PRO A 373 16.54 4.09 -17.17
CA PRO A 373 15.22 4.25 -17.73
C PRO A 373 14.85 3.07 -18.64
N PRO A 374 13.75 2.35 -18.39
CA PRO A 374 13.38 1.23 -19.22
C PRO A 374 13.07 1.61 -20.67
N SER A 375 13.55 0.80 -21.62
CA SER A 375 13.44 1.11 -23.06
C SER A 375 12.00 1.28 -23.57
N TYR A 376 11.01 0.69 -22.90
CA TYR A 376 9.60 0.81 -23.27
C TYR A 376 9.01 2.20 -23.00
N TRP A 377 9.69 3.06 -22.22
CA TRP A 377 9.33 4.47 -22.09
C TRP A 377 9.48 5.24 -23.40
N ASN A 378 10.30 4.74 -24.34
CA ASN A 378 10.46 5.34 -25.67
C ASN A 378 9.20 5.25 -26.56
N ASN A 379 8.20 4.49 -26.14
CA ASN A 379 6.91 4.42 -26.83
C ASN A 379 5.95 5.56 -26.46
N GLU A 380 6.33 6.40 -25.49
CA GLU A 380 5.52 7.49 -24.97
C GLU A 380 6.02 8.86 -25.44
N PRO A 381 5.19 9.92 -25.37
CA PRO A 381 5.60 11.26 -25.76
C PRO A 381 6.84 11.74 -25.00
N GLU A 382 7.72 12.46 -25.69
CA GLU A 382 8.99 12.95 -25.14
C GLU A 382 8.80 13.77 -23.85
N SER A 383 7.73 14.56 -23.77
CA SER A 383 7.42 15.36 -22.57
C SER A 383 7.16 14.49 -21.34
N GLU A 384 6.51 13.34 -21.50
CA GLU A 384 6.23 12.40 -20.41
C GLU A 384 7.48 11.61 -20.04
N ARG A 385 8.16 11.04 -21.05
CA ARG A 385 9.41 10.31 -20.90
C ARG A 385 10.46 11.12 -20.12
N THR A 386 10.69 12.36 -20.52
CA THR A 386 11.66 13.25 -19.86
C THR A 386 11.31 13.49 -18.39
N GLY A 387 10.01 13.56 -18.05
CA GLY A 387 9.55 13.69 -16.67
C GLY A 387 9.87 12.44 -15.84
N TRP A 388 9.67 11.25 -16.40
CA TRP A 388 10.00 9.99 -15.74
C TRP A 388 11.50 9.80 -15.58
N GLU A 389 12.30 10.10 -16.61
CA GLU A 389 13.77 10.03 -16.56
C GLU A 389 14.35 10.98 -15.52
N ARG A 390 13.80 12.19 -15.42
CA ARG A 390 14.19 13.13 -14.35
C ARG A 390 13.87 12.56 -12.97
N THR A 391 12.67 12.00 -12.79
CA THR A 391 12.24 11.39 -11.52
C THR A 391 13.15 10.21 -11.16
N PHE A 392 13.48 9.37 -12.15
CA PHE A 392 14.43 8.28 -12.00
C PHE A 392 15.81 8.78 -11.50
N GLY A 393 16.32 9.86 -12.08
CA GLY A 393 17.56 10.50 -11.63
C GLY A 393 17.51 10.95 -10.17
N TYR A 394 16.42 11.59 -9.73
CA TYR A 394 16.22 11.97 -8.33
C TYR A 394 16.17 10.75 -7.40
N CYS A 395 15.48 9.69 -7.81
CA CYS A 395 15.39 8.45 -7.05
C CYS A 395 16.77 7.81 -6.87
N LYS A 396 17.57 7.78 -7.94
CA LYS A 396 18.96 7.30 -7.90
C LYS A 396 19.82 8.12 -6.92
N GLY A 397 19.67 9.43 -6.93
CA GLY A 397 20.31 10.33 -5.97
C GLY A 397 19.91 10.04 -4.51
N ALA A 398 18.63 9.78 -4.24
CA ALA A 398 18.14 9.41 -2.91
C ALA A 398 18.78 8.10 -2.41
N ILE A 399 18.87 7.08 -3.28
CA ILE A 399 19.57 5.83 -2.94
C ILE A 399 21.07 6.05 -2.68
N ILE A 400 21.74 6.89 -3.47
CA ILE A 400 23.15 7.25 -3.24
C ILE A 400 23.35 7.87 -1.86
N LYS A 401 22.50 8.82 -1.46
CA LYS A 401 22.57 9.43 -0.13
C LYS A 401 22.40 8.39 0.97
N GLY A 402 21.47 7.45 0.81
CA GLY A 402 21.30 6.37 1.80
C GLY A 402 22.52 5.46 1.90
N ILE A 403 23.18 5.13 0.79
CA ILE A 403 24.44 4.38 0.78
C ILE A 403 25.56 5.17 1.49
N VAL A 404 25.65 6.48 1.24
CA VAL A 404 26.64 7.35 1.89
C VAL A 404 26.41 7.43 3.39
N ALA A 405 25.16 7.49 3.85
CA ALA A 405 24.81 7.44 5.27
C ALA A 405 25.24 6.12 5.93
N VAL A 406 25.08 4.98 5.23
CA VAL A 406 25.58 3.67 5.71
C VAL A 406 27.11 3.65 5.86
N ALA A 407 27.83 4.27 4.93
CA ALA A 407 29.29 4.39 4.97
C ALA A 407 29.79 5.36 6.06
N ASP A 408 28.92 6.25 6.55
CA ASP A 408 29.21 7.17 7.66
C ASP A 408 28.87 6.57 9.03
N GLU A 409 28.89 5.26 9.19
CA GLU A 409 28.64 4.61 10.47
C GLU A 409 29.84 3.84 11.02
N ASP A 410 30.19 4.13 12.27
CA ASP A 410 31.42 3.63 12.91
C ASP A 410 31.40 2.09 13.00
N PRO A 411 30.31 1.45 13.45
CA PRO A 411 30.25 -0.01 13.54
C PRO A 411 30.44 -0.72 12.19
N HIS A 412 30.19 -0.03 11.07
CA HIS A 412 30.26 -0.64 9.74
C HIS A 412 31.64 -0.54 9.10
N THR A 413 32.53 0.31 9.60
CA THR A 413 33.86 0.56 9.01
C THR A 413 34.66 -0.74 8.86
N GLY A 414 34.64 -1.62 9.85
CA GLY A 414 35.34 -2.91 9.76
C GLY A 414 34.82 -3.82 8.65
N VAL A 415 33.52 -3.82 8.38
CA VAL A 415 32.91 -4.66 7.33
C VAL A 415 33.11 -4.04 5.95
N LEU A 416 32.90 -2.73 5.82
CA LEU A 416 33.00 -2.02 4.54
C LEU A 416 34.45 -1.83 4.09
N TRP A 417 35.35 -1.53 5.02
CA TRP A 417 36.77 -1.37 4.72
C TRP A 417 37.47 -2.71 4.47
N GLY A 418 37.06 -3.79 5.14
CA GLY A 418 37.70 -5.10 5.05
C GLY A 418 39.18 -5.08 5.47
N PRO A 419 39.51 -4.76 6.73
CA PRO A 419 40.87 -4.53 7.19
C PRO A 419 41.81 -5.74 7.09
N SER A 420 41.26 -6.94 6.88
CA SER A 420 42.03 -8.15 6.58
C SER A 420 42.56 -8.22 5.15
N GLU A 421 42.14 -7.31 4.25
CA GLU A 421 42.53 -7.27 2.85
C GLU A 421 43.46 -6.09 2.58
N ALA A 422 44.64 -6.36 2.02
CA ALA A 422 45.68 -5.34 1.78
C ALA A 422 45.22 -4.20 0.84
N ASP A 423 44.29 -4.49 -0.08
CA ASP A 423 43.76 -3.54 -1.06
C ASP A 423 42.35 -3.00 -0.68
N GLY A 424 41.95 -3.20 0.58
CA GLY A 424 40.58 -2.96 1.04
C GLY A 424 39.59 -4.06 0.63
N GLY A 425 38.47 -4.10 1.32
CA GLY A 425 37.37 -5.04 1.13
C GLY A 425 36.57 -4.78 -0.13
N TRP A 426 35.59 -5.66 -0.37
CA TRP A 426 34.72 -5.64 -1.55
C TRP A 426 34.08 -4.26 -1.85
N PHE A 427 33.65 -3.54 -0.81
CA PHE A 427 32.97 -2.24 -0.95
C PHE A 427 33.96 -1.17 -1.42
N VAL A 428 35.12 -1.06 -0.76
CA VAL A 428 36.21 -0.14 -1.15
C VAL A 428 36.67 -0.41 -2.58
N LYS A 429 36.90 -1.68 -2.93
CA LYS A 429 37.27 -2.08 -4.30
C LYS A 429 36.25 -1.63 -5.34
N ARG A 430 34.95 -1.79 -5.05
CA ARG A 430 33.88 -1.35 -5.95
C ARG A 430 33.88 0.16 -6.15
N MET A 431 34.03 0.94 -5.07
CA MET A 431 34.11 2.41 -5.17
C MET A 431 35.33 2.88 -5.97
N ILE A 432 36.49 2.27 -5.72
CA ILE A 432 37.73 2.58 -6.46
C ILE A 432 37.55 2.27 -7.96
N ASN A 433 36.91 1.15 -8.30
CA ASN A 433 36.67 0.79 -9.70
C ASN A 433 35.75 1.82 -10.38
N TRP A 434 34.66 2.25 -9.74
CA TRP A 434 33.78 3.31 -10.28
C TRP A 434 34.54 4.61 -10.57
N ILE A 435 35.51 5.00 -9.73
CA ILE A 435 36.35 6.18 -9.96
C ILE A 435 37.33 5.95 -11.11
N LYS A 436 37.96 4.77 -11.19
CA LYS A 436 38.95 4.43 -12.22
C LYS A 436 38.33 4.30 -13.61
N ASP A 437 37.09 3.84 -13.70
CA ASP A 437 36.40 3.62 -14.96
C ASP A 437 35.79 4.92 -15.52
N TYR A 438 35.67 5.98 -14.71
CA TYR A 438 35.09 7.26 -15.11
C TYR A 438 35.79 7.98 -16.29
N PRO A 439 37.13 8.07 -16.38
CA PRO A 439 37.78 8.68 -17.54
C PRO A 439 37.47 7.95 -18.85
N VAL A 440 37.19 6.64 -18.78
CA VAL A 440 36.81 5.82 -19.94
C VAL A 440 35.38 6.17 -20.39
N SER A 441 34.45 6.41 -19.46
CA SER A 441 33.08 6.83 -19.81
C SER A 441 33.03 8.24 -20.40
N VAL A 442 33.80 9.19 -19.86
CA VAL A 442 33.83 10.59 -20.37
C VAL A 442 34.46 10.68 -21.76
N SER A 443 35.47 9.86 -22.06
CA SER A 443 36.17 9.88 -23.35
C SER A 443 35.38 9.22 -24.50
N ALA A 444 34.30 8.48 -24.18
CA ALA A 444 33.54 7.72 -25.16
C ALA A 444 32.52 8.54 -25.98
N VAL A 445 32.38 9.86 -25.73
CA VAL A 445 31.40 10.75 -26.40
C VAL A 445 29.98 10.14 -26.38
N THR A 446 29.64 9.48 -25.27
CA THR A 446 28.27 9.08 -24.96
C THR A 446 27.70 10.11 -24.00
N ASP A 447 26.46 10.54 -24.19
CA ASP A 447 25.68 11.41 -23.27
C ASP A 447 25.49 10.82 -21.84
N ASP A 448 26.24 9.77 -21.50
CA ASP A 448 26.16 8.99 -20.26
C ASP A 448 27.35 9.34 -19.35
N GLU A 449 27.47 10.61 -18.97
CA GLU A 449 28.39 11.04 -17.91
C GLU A 449 27.90 10.45 -16.58
N ARG A 450 28.52 9.35 -16.15
CA ARG A 450 28.19 8.61 -14.91
C ARG A 450 28.76 9.26 -13.64
N ASP A 451 28.54 10.57 -13.52
CA ASP A 451 28.93 11.38 -12.36
C ASP A 451 28.35 10.83 -11.06
N ASP A 452 27.16 10.26 -11.13
CA ASP A 452 26.46 9.61 -10.03
C ASP A 452 27.31 8.54 -9.32
N LEU A 453 28.04 7.71 -10.09
CA LEU A 453 28.92 6.68 -9.54
C LEU A 453 30.14 7.26 -8.83
N VAL A 454 30.77 8.26 -9.44
CA VAL A 454 31.96 8.92 -8.87
C VAL A 454 31.61 9.69 -7.62
N ILE A 455 30.48 10.40 -7.61
CA ILE A 455 29.96 11.11 -6.44
C ILE A 455 29.71 10.12 -5.31
N CYS A 456 28.98 9.04 -5.58
CA CYS A 456 28.72 7.99 -4.58
C CYS A 456 30.02 7.42 -4.01
N ALA A 457 30.96 7.04 -4.89
CA ALA A 457 32.23 6.45 -4.51
C ALA A 457 33.10 7.39 -3.67
N THR A 458 33.25 8.64 -4.11
CA THR A 458 34.10 9.63 -3.44
C THR A 458 33.57 9.95 -2.05
N LEU A 459 32.25 10.16 -1.90
CA LEU A 459 31.63 10.44 -0.60
C LEU A 459 31.73 9.25 0.36
N CYS A 460 31.47 8.04 -0.12
CA CYS A 460 31.60 6.83 0.71
C CYS A 460 33.04 6.62 1.18
N LEU A 461 34.03 6.75 0.27
CA LEU A 461 35.43 6.59 0.62
C LEU A 461 35.93 7.69 1.57
N ALA A 462 35.47 8.94 1.42
CA ALA A 462 35.80 10.03 2.33
C ALA A 462 35.29 9.76 3.75
N ASN A 463 34.05 9.29 3.90
CA ASN A 463 33.48 8.94 5.20
C ASN A 463 34.25 7.80 5.89
N LEU A 464 34.61 6.76 5.13
CA LEU A 464 35.42 5.66 5.64
C LEU A 464 36.85 6.09 5.99
N ALA A 465 37.50 6.90 5.15
CA ALA A 465 38.87 7.33 5.35
C ALA A 465 39.03 8.27 6.56
N ARG A 466 38.02 9.12 6.83
CA ARG A 466 37.98 9.99 8.03
C ARG A 466 38.12 9.20 9.33
N ARG A 467 37.69 7.93 9.33
CA ARG A 467 37.61 7.06 10.51
C ARG A 467 38.76 6.06 10.61
N GLY A 468 39.55 5.92 9.55
CA GLY A 468 40.71 5.01 9.45
C GLY A 468 42.04 5.60 9.93
N THR A 469 42.02 6.78 10.55
CA THR A 469 43.14 7.46 11.21
C THR A 469 42.83 7.65 12.68
#